data_AF-A0A7G1IM48-F1
#
_entry.id   AF-A0A7G1IM48-F1
#
_cell.length_a   1.000
_cell.length_b   1.000
_cell.length_c   1.000
_cell.angle_alpha   90.00
_cell.angle_beta   90.00
_cell.angle_gamma   90.00
#
_symmetry.space_group_name_H-M   'P 1'
#
loop_
_entity.id
_entity.type
_entity.pdbx_description
1 polymer ?
#
loop_
_entity_poly.entity_id
_entity_poly.type
_entity_poly.pdbx_seq_one_letter_code
_entity_poly.pdbx_strand_id
1 'polypeptide(L)'
;MNAFAGDIGAMLPTSLPDFSLPAAALTGGSPTAWALPTLPAPTGSPIDGIIDTLKAANTHITNAISSAAADTYAMALPTADIVNTLATKVPSYNVNLFLDGIQELANGDPAGLVNAFGYPVAADVALLTLAGGFQTIVLLNGVESVIGDLTGAA
;
A
#
# COMPACT_ATOMS: atom_id res chain seq x y z
N MET A 1 -28.82 28.75 -48.66
CA MET A 1 -27.99 28.36 -47.49
C MET A 1 -28.73 27.48 -46.46
N ASN A 2 -30.07 27.33 -46.50
CA ASN A 2 -30.81 26.48 -45.55
C ASN A 2 -30.73 24.96 -45.79
N ALA A 3 -30.57 24.49 -47.03
CA ALA A 3 -30.60 23.06 -47.33
C ALA A 3 -29.37 22.30 -46.79
N PHE A 4 -28.19 22.92 -46.85
CA PHE A 4 -26.94 22.36 -46.30
C PHE A 4 -26.96 22.23 -44.78
N ALA A 5 -27.57 23.21 -44.08
CA ALA A 5 -27.72 23.16 -42.63
C ALA A 5 -28.71 22.08 -42.18
N GLY A 6 -29.76 21.82 -42.98
CA GLY A 6 -30.70 20.74 -42.72
C GLY A 6 -30.06 19.35 -42.91
N ASP A 7 -29.22 19.20 -43.93
CA ASP A 7 -28.57 17.93 -44.26
C ASP A 7 -27.54 17.51 -43.20
N ILE A 8 -26.77 18.47 -42.65
CA ILE A 8 -25.86 18.21 -41.53
C ILE A 8 -26.62 17.80 -40.25
N GLY A 9 -27.79 18.40 -40.01
CA GLY A 9 -28.65 18.01 -38.88
C GLY A 9 -29.20 16.58 -39.01
N ALA A 10 -29.41 16.10 -40.23
CA ALA A 10 -29.89 14.74 -40.51
C ALA A 10 -28.78 13.68 -40.49
N MET A 11 -27.50 14.07 -40.62
CA MET A 11 -26.34 13.18 -40.54
C MET A 11 -25.83 12.96 -39.11
N LEU A 12 -26.32 13.71 -38.12
CA LEU A 12 -25.92 13.53 -36.73
C LEU A 12 -26.61 12.30 -36.14
N PRO A 13 -25.88 11.35 -35.53
CA PRO A 13 -26.49 10.19 -34.88
C PRO A 13 -27.52 10.65 -33.85
N THR A 14 -28.77 10.22 -34.02
CA THR A 14 -29.88 10.55 -33.11
C THR A 14 -29.78 9.85 -31.75
N SER A 15 -28.83 8.92 -31.63
CA SER A 15 -28.49 8.21 -30.41
C SER A 15 -26.99 7.92 -30.40
N LEU A 16 -26.36 8.08 -29.24
CA LEU A 16 -25.02 7.56 -29.03
C LEU A 16 -25.07 6.02 -29.14
N PRO A 17 -24.03 5.38 -29.72
CA PRO A 17 -23.88 3.95 -29.60
C PRO A 17 -23.83 3.58 -28.12
N ASP A 18 -24.65 2.59 -27.74
CA ASP A 18 -24.65 2.03 -26.41
C ASP A 18 -23.30 1.30 -26.20
N PHE A 19 -22.40 1.95 -25.46
CA PHE A 19 -21.19 1.31 -24.94
C PHE A 19 -21.50 0.72 -23.58
N SER A 20 -22.44 -0.23 -23.54
CA SER A 20 -22.54 -1.15 -22.41
C SER A 20 -21.27 -1.99 -22.42
N LEU A 21 -20.26 -1.52 -21.69
CA LEU A 21 -19.15 -2.38 -21.30
C LEU A 21 -19.80 -3.56 -20.58
N PRO A 22 -19.62 -4.80 -21.05
CA PRO A 22 -20.05 -5.93 -20.24
C PRO A 22 -19.38 -5.73 -18.90
N ALA A 23 -20.19 -5.54 -17.84
CA ALA A 23 -19.70 -5.74 -16.49
C ALA A 23 -18.90 -7.03 -16.58
N ALA A 24 -17.59 -6.96 -16.29
CA ALA A 24 -16.73 -8.12 -16.38
C ALA A 24 -17.27 -9.12 -15.37
N ALA A 25 -18.21 -9.95 -15.83
CA ALA A 25 -18.76 -11.08 -15.13
C ALA A 25 -17.64 -12.12 -15.18
N LEU A 26 -16.60 -11.89 -14.36
CA LEU A 26 -15.80 -12.98 -13.87
C LEU A 26 -16.76 -13.86 -13.09
N THR A 27 -17.10 -14.98 -13.71
CA THR A 27 -17.76 -16.09 -13.06
C THR A 27 -16.95 -16.49 -11.81
N GLY A 28 -17.48 -16.17 -10.63
CA GLY A 28 -17.07 -16.78 -9.36
C GLY A 28 -15.98 -16.05 -8.59
N GLY A 29 -16.33 -14.95 -7.93
CA GLY A 29 -15.50 -14.32 -6.89
C GLY A 29 -16.15 -13.02 -6.44
N SER A 30 -16.29 -12.81 -5.13
CA SER A 30 -16.98 -11.65 -4.52
C SER A 30 -16.67 -10.33 -5.23
N PRO A 31 -17.66 -9.49 -5.59
CA PRO A 31 -17.41 -8.27 -6.33
C PRO A 31 -16.83 -7.23 -5.37
N THR A 32 -15.51 -7.17 -5.27
CA THR A 32 -14.86 -5.88 -4.97
C THR A 32 -15.08 -5.01 -6.19
N ALA A 33 -16.17 -4.25 -6.17
CA ALA A 33 -16.46 -3.25 -7.17
C ALA A 33 -15.27 -2.30 -7.27
N TRP A 34 -14.52 -2.42 -8.36
CA TRP A 34 -13.73 -1.31 -8.86
C TRP A 34 -14.74 -0.22 -9.16
N ALA A 35 -14.90 0.71 -8.22
CA ALA A 35 -15.87 1.77 -8.34
C ALA A 35 -15.44 2.63 -9.52
N LEU A 36 -16.17 2.55 -10.63
CA LEU A 36 -16.04 3.55 -11.68
C LEU A 36 -16.45 4.90 -11.04
N PRO A 37 -15.64 5.97 -11.18
CA PRO A 37 -15.95 7.26 -10.57
C PRO A 37 -17.36 7.72 -10.92
N THR A 38 -18.11 8.25 -9.94
CA THR A 38 -19.45 8.80 -10.21
C THR A 38 -19.32 10.07 -11.05
N LEU A 39 -19.94 10.08 -12.23
CA LEU A 39 -19.77 11.15 -13.23
C LEU A 39 -20.46 12.47 -12.83
N PRO A 40 -19.81 13.63 -13.09
CA PRO A 40 -20.50 14.91 -13.22
C PRO A 40 -21.46 14.89 -14.43
N ALA A 41 -22.60 15.59 -14.35
CA ALA A 41 -23.48 15.76 -15.49
C ALA A 41 -22.74 16.55 -16.60
N PRO A 42 -22.79 16.12 -17.88
CA PRO A 42 -22.06 16.79 -18.96
C PRO A 42 -22.64 18.19 -19.18
N THR A 43 -21.78 19.21 -19.09
CA THR A 43 -22.14 20.63 -19.30
C THR A 43 -21.71 21.17 -20.68
N GLY A 44 -21.31 20.30 -21.61
CA GLY A 44 -20.75 20.66 -22.93
C GLY A 44 -21.15 19.74 -24.09
N SER A 45 -20.43 19.81 -25.21
CA SER A 45 -20.62 18.91 -26.36
C SER A 45 -20.39 17.45 -25.92
N PRO A 46 -21.14 16.45 -26.44
CA PRO A 46 -20.97 15.04 -26.06
C PRO A 46 -19.52 14.53 -26.18
N ILE A 47 -18.76 15.11 -27.12
CA ILE A 47 -17.34 14.79 -27.35
C ILE A 47 -16.46 15.27 -26.20
N ASP A 48 -16.70 16.48 -25.68
CA ASP A 48 -15.93 17.04 -24.56
C ASP A 48 -16.15 16.21 -23.28
N GLY A 49 -17.39 15.77 -23.03
CA GLY A 49 -17.71 14.88 -21.91
C GLY A 49 -17.00 13.52 -21.96
N ILE A 50 -16.87 12.92 -23.16
CA ILE A 50 -16.11 11.67 -23.34
C ILE A 50 -14.61 11.91 -23.09
N ILE A 51 -14.06 13.01 -23.63
CA ILE A 51 -12.65 13.35 -23.44
C ILE A 51 -12.34 13.61 -21.96
N ASP A 52 -13.20 14.31 -21.24
CA ASP A 52 -13.03 14.57 -19.81
C ASP A 52 -13.16 13.29 -18.98
N THR A 53 -14.05 12.37 -19.38
CA THR A 53 -14.16 11.04 -18.75
C THR A 53 -12.89 10.22 -18.94
N LEU A 54 -12.31 10.21 -20.14
CA LEU A 54 -11.05 9.52 -20.43
C LEU A 54 -9.88 10.12 -19.65
N LYS A 55 -9.82 11.45 -19.54
CA LYS A 55 -8.80 12.15 -18.73
C LYS A 55 -8.94 11.81 -17.24
N ALA A 56 -10.16 11.80 -16.71
CA ALA A 56 -10.44 11.45 -15.32
C ALA A 56 -10.05 10.01 -15.02
N ALA A 57 -10.45 9.05 -15.89
CA ALA A 57 -10.08 7.65 -15.76
C ALA A 57 -8.56 7.44 -15.83
N ASN A 58 -7.87 8.10 -16.78
CA ASN A 58 -6.42 8.04 -16.90
C ASN A 58 -5.71 8.57 -15.65
N THR A 59 -6.19 9.71 -15.12
CA THR A 59 -5.63 10.32 -13.90
C THR A 59 -5.85 9.42 -12.69
N HIS A 60 -7.04 8.85 -12.55
CA HIS A 60 -7.37 7.95 -11.45
C HIS A 60 -6.48 6.70 -11.46
N ILE A 61 -6.35 6.02 -12.61
CA ILE A 61 -5.50 4.83 -12.74
C ILE A 61 -4.04 5.17 -12.41
N THR A 62 -3.54 6.30 -12.93
CA THR A 62 -2.16 6.73 -12.68
C THR A 62 -1.93 7.02 -11.20
N ASN A 63 -2.87 7.70 -10.54
CA ASN A 63 -2.78 8.01 -9.11
C ASN A 63 -2.86 6.73 -8.27
N ALA A 64 -3.79 5.83 -8.55
CA ALA A 64 -3.92 4.55 -7.86
C ALA A 64 -2.62 3.73 -7.91
N ILE A 65 -2.00 3.63 -9.08
CA ILE A 65 -0.71 2.93 -9.23
C ILE A 65 0.39 3.66 -8.45
N SER A 66 0.44 4.99 -8.53
CA SER A 66 1.47 5.78 -7.86
C SER A 66 1.36 5.70 -6.34
N SER A 67 0.15 5.76 -5.79
CA SER A 67 -0.11 5.64 -4.35
C SER A 67 0.20 4.23 -3.87
N ALA A 68 -0.28 3.19 -4.55
CA ALA A 68 0.03 1.81 -4.21
C ALA A 68 1.54 1.51 -4.20
N ALA A 69 2.28 2.09 -5.15
CA ALA A 69 3.75 1.99 -5.18
C ALA A 69 4.40 2.72 -3.99
N ALA A 70 3.89 3.91 -3.63
CA ALA A 70 4.37 4.66 -2.48
C ALA A 70 4.11 3.92 -1.17
N ASP A 71 2.94 3.33 -1.00
CA ASP A 71 2.57 2.52 0.15
C ASP A 71 3.45 1.28 0.28
N THR A 72 3.65 0.56 -0.83
CA THR A 72 4.57 -0.59 -0.87
C THR A 72 5.99 -0.19 -0.44
N TYR A 73 6.47 0.98 -0.89
CA TYR A 73 7.77 1.50 -0.49
C TYR A 73 7.79 1.88 1.01
N ALA A 74 6.73 2.52 1.50
CA ALA A 74 6.58 2.90 2.90
C ALA A 74 6.56 1.66 3.83
N MET A 75 6.04 0.52 3.38
CA MET A 75 6.07 -0.74 4.14
C MET A 75 7.47 -1.36 4.20
N ALA A 76 8.24 -1.26 3.12
CA ALA A 76 9.58 -1.81 3.06
C ALA A 76 10.58 -1.04 3.95
N LEU A 77 10.37 0.26 4.13
CA LEU A 77 11.25 1.14 4.92
C LEU A 77 11.41 0.71 6.39
N PRO A 78 10.33 0.53 7.19
CA PRO A 78 10.43 0.02 8.56
C PRO A 78 11.10 -1.35 8.62
N THR A 79 10.84 -2.22 7.64
CA THR A 79 11.49 -3.53 7.56
C THR A 79 13.01 -3.39 7.40
N ALA A 80 13.45 -2.48 6.52
CA ALA A 80 14.86 -2.22 6.33
C ALA A 80 15.52 -1.65 7.60
N ASP A 81 14.83 -0.77 8.33
CA ASP A 81 15.34 -0.22 9.60
C ASP A 81 15.44 -1.29 10.70
N ILE A 82 14.45 -2.19 10.80
CA ILE A 82 14.52 -3.36 11.69
C ILE A 82 15.74 -4.22 11.35
N VAL A 83 15.91 -4.60 10.07
CA VAL A 83 17.05 -5.44 9.66
C VAL A 83 18.37 -4.75 9.94
N ASN A 84 18.49 -3.45 9.66
CA ASN A 84 19.69 -2.68 9.97
C ASN A 84 19.97 -2.64 11.48
N THR A 85 18.93 -2.44 12.31
CA THR A 85 19.04 -2.45 13.76
C THR A 85 19.46 -3.83 14.28
N LEU A 86 18.86 -4.90 13.79
CA LEU A 86 19.23 -6.28 14.15
C LEU A 86 20.67 -6.63 13.70
N ALA A 87 21.12 -6.11 12.57
CA ALA A 87 22.47 -6.40 12.07
C ALA A 87 23.56 -5.55 12.74
N THR A 88 23.25 -4.34 13.19
CA THR A 88 24.27 -3.38 13.66
C THR A 88 24.18 -3.09 15.16
N LYS A 89 22.98 -2.87 15.69
CA LYS A 89 22.79 -2.46 17.09
C LYS A 89 22.66 -3.65 18.03
N VAL A 90 21.92 -4.70 17.62
CA VAL A 90 21.71 -5.87 18.47
C VAL A 90 23.01 -6.59 18.84
N PRO A 91 23.98 -6.83 17.93
CA PRO A 91 25.24 -7.43 18.31
C PRO A 91 26.01 -6.59 19.34
N SER A 92 25.99 -5.26 19.19
CA SER A 92 26.62 -4.33 20.14
C SER A 92 25.92 -4.38 21.51
N TYR A 93 24.59 -4.39 21.53
CA TYR A 93 23.81 -4.53 22.75
C TYR A 93 24.08 -5.85 23.47
N ASN A 94 24.15 -6.96 22.74
CA ASN A 94 24.45 -8.29 23.28
C ASN A 94 25.86 -8.35 23.88
N VAL A 95 26.85 -7.68 23.27
CA VAL A 95 28.19 -7.55 23.86
C VAL A 95 28.12 -6.80 25.20
N ASN A 96 27.38 -5.69 25.27
CA ASN A 96 27.24 -4.96 26.53
C ASN A 96 26.57 -5.81 27.62
N LEU A 97 25.48 -6.52 27.29
CA LEU A 97 24.81 -7.43 28.23
C LEU A 97 25.72 -8.57 28.71
N PHE A 98 26.56 -9.11 27.80
CA PHE A 98 27.56 -10.10 28.17
C PHE A 98 28.57 -9.51 29.15
N LEU A 99 29.10 -8.32 28.87
CA LEU A 99 30.06 -7.64 29.74
C LEU A 99 29.45 -7.27 31.10
N ASP A 100 28.18 -6.87 31.14
CA ASP A 100 27.45 -6.60 32.37
C ASP A 100 27.39 -7.84 33.27
N GLY A 101 27.08 -9.02 32.71
CA GLY A 101 27.11 -10.28 33.47
C GLY A 101 28.51 -10.68 33.94
N ILE A 102 29.55 -10.46 33.13
CA ILE A 102 30.94 -10.66 33.58
C ILE A 102 31.30 -9.70 34.72
N GLN A 103 30.83 -8.47 34.67
CA GLN A 103 31.00 -7.50 35.74
C GLN A 103 30.26 -7.92 37.02
N GLU A 104 29.04 -8.43 36.92
CA GLU A 104 28.30 -9.02 38.06
C GLU A 104 29.10 -10.15 38.71
N LEU A 105 29.65 -11.06 37.88
CA LEU A 105 30.50 -12.15 38.35
C LEU A 105 31.76 -11.65 39.07
N ALA A 106 32.45 -10.67 38.49
CA ALA A 106 33.64 -10.07 39.07
C ALA A 106 33.35 -9.36 40.41
N ASN A 107 32.12 -8.84 40.58
CA ASN A 107 31.66 -8.20 41.81
C ASN A 107 31.11 -9.20 42.85
N GLY A 108 31.20 -10.51 42.59
CA GLY A 108 30.87 -11.56 43.54
C GLY A 108 29.46 -12.13 43.41
N ASP A 109 28.70 -11.77 42.37
CA ASP A 109 27.44 -12.44 42.07
C ASP A 109 27.70 -13.69 41.20
N PRO A 110 27.56 -14.91 41.75
CA PRO A 110 27.76 -16.14 40.98
C PRO A 110 26.75 -16.29 39.83
N ALA A 111 25.61 -15.60 39.87
CA ALA A 111 24.65 -15.57 38.77
C ALA A 111 25.15 -14.77 37.56
N GLY A 112 26.20 -13.94 37.70
CA GLY A 112 26.75 -13.12 36.63
C GLY A 112 27.15 -13.94 35.38
N LEU A 113 27.65 -15.17 35.55
CA LEU A 113 27.95 -16.05 34.41
C LEU A 113 26.67 -16.50 33.68
N VAL A 114 25.60 -16.79 34.42
CA VAL A 114 24.30 -17.12 33.83
C VAL A 114 23.73 -15.90 33.12
N ASN A 115 23.82 -14.72 33.72
CA ASN A 115 23.32 -13.46 33.17
C ASN A 115 24.10 -13.04 31.90
N ALA A 116 25.43 -13.24 31.88
CA ALA A 116 26.26 -12.91 30.72
C ALA A 116 25.80 -13.61 29.44
N PHE A 117 25.27 -14.82 29.53
CA PHE A 117 24.70 -15.54 28.37
C PHE A 117 23.18 -15.46 28.31
N GLY A 118 22.50 -15.42 29.45
CA GLY A 118 21.05 -15.41 29.57
C GLY A 118 20.44 -14.09 29.11
N TYR A 119 21.03 -12.95 29.47
CA TYR A 119 20.52 -11.65 29.06
C TYR A 119 20.61 -11.41 27.55
N PRO A 120 21.72 -11.69 26.85
CA PRO A 120 21.75 -11.60 25.39
C PRO A 120 20.66 -12.45 24.71
N VAL A 121 20.46 -13.69 25.16
CA VAL A 121 19.43 -14.58 24.59
C VAL A 121 18.02 -14.05 24.87
N ALA A 122 17.77 -13.59 26.10
CA ALA A 122 16.47 -13.02 26.47
C ALA A 122 16.18 -11.74 25.69
N ALA A 123 17.19 -10.90 25.49
CA ALA A 123 17.11 -9.70 24.67
C ALA A 123 16.77 -10.04 23.22
N ASP A 124 17.47 -10.99 22.60
CA ASP A 124 17.20 -11.42 21.22
C ASP A 124 15.77 -11.94 21.06
N VAL A 125 15.29 -12.78 21.99
CA VAL A 125 13.91 -13.30 21.95
C VAL A 125 12.89 -12.16 22.09
N ALA A 126 13.10 -11.23 23.01
CA ALA A 126 12.22 -10.10 23.21
C ALA A 126 12.21 -9.16 21.97
N LEU A 127 13.39 -8.83 21.45
CA LEU A 127 13.55 -7.94 20.30
C LEU A 127 12.99 -8.55 19.02
N LEU A 128 13.23 -9.84 18.76
CA LEU A 128 12.68 -10.53 17.59
C LEU A 128 11.16 -10.66 17.68
N THR A 129 10.62 -10.95 18.87
CA THR A 129 9.16 -10.99 19.07
C THR A 129 8.54 -9.63 18.81
N LEU A 130 9.15 -8.57 19.36
CA LEU A 130 8.71 -7.20 19.16
C LEU A 130 8.81 -6.77 17.68
N ALA A 131 9.94 -7.05 17.04
CA ALA A 131 10.17 -6.77 15.62
C ALA A 131 9.17 -7.50 14.72
N GLY A 132 8.91 -8.79 14.99
CA GLY A 132 7.90 -9.56 14.26
C GLY A 132 6.49 -9.00 14.44
N GLY A 133 6.13 -8.57 15.66
CA GLY A 133 4.87 -7.89 15.94
C GLY A 133 4.72 -6.61 15.13
N PHE A 134 5.72 -5.73 15.17
CA PHE A 134 5.71 -4.49 14.38
C PHE A 134 5.66 -4.77 12.87
N GLN A 135 6.46 -5.71 12.37
CA GLN A 135 6.48 -6.05 10.95
C GLN A 135 5.13 -6.58 10.47
N THR A 136 4.45 -7.38 11.29
CA THR A 136 3.09 -7.87 11.00
C THR A 136 2.12 -6.70 10.86
N ILE A 137 2.15 -5.75 11.79
CA ILE A 137 1.27 -4.57 11.77
C ILE A 137 1.56 -3.70 10.53
N VAL A 138 2.83 -3.41 10.23
CA VAL A 138 3.22 -2.63 9.04
C VAL A 138 2.75 -3.32 7.76
N LEU A 139 2.91 -4.64 7.67
CA LEU A 139 2.51 -5.41 6.50
C LEU A 139 0.99 -5.43 6.31
N LEU A 140 0.22 -5.65 7.39
CA LEU A 140 -1.25 -5.66 7.31
C LEU A 140 -1.80 -4.30 6.90
N ASN A 141 -1.40 -3.22 7.59
CA ASN A 141 -1.88 -1.88 7.28
C ASN A 141 -1.49 -1.46 5.86
N GLY A 142 -0.27 -1.77 5.43
CA GLY A 142 0.17 -1.39 4.09
C GLY A 142 -0.49 -2.20 2.98
N VAL A 143 -0.79 -3.50 3.19
CA VAL A 143 -1.60 -4.28 2.24
C VAL A 143 -3.01 -3.70 2.11
N GLU A 144 -3.64 -3.34 3.23
CA GLU A 144 -4.96 -2.69 3.22
C GLU A 144 -4.93 -1.35 2.46
N SER A 145 -3.89 -0.55 2.67
CA SER A 145 -3.69 0.74 1.99
C SER A 145 -3.48 0.57 0.48
N VAL A 146 -2.62 -0.37 0.05
CA VAL A 146 -2.41 -0.71 -1.36
C VAL A 146 -3.70 -1.19 -2.04
N ILE A 147 -4.48 -2.04 -1.36
CA ILE A 147 -5.78 -2.48 -1.89
C ILE A 147 -6.75 -1.30 -1.97
N GLY A 148 -6.77 -0.41 -0.98
CA GLY A 148 -7.57 0.81 -0.97
C GLY A 148 -7.26 1.72 -2.15
N ASP A 149 -5.98 2.02 -2.37
CA ASP A 149 -5.49 2.84 -3.48
C ASP A 149 -5.87 2.26 -4.83
N LEU A 150 -5.73 0.94 -4.99
CA LEU A 150 -6.01 0.29 -6.25
C LEU A 150 -7.52 0.24 -6.53
N THR A 151 -8.33 -0.07 -5.52
CA THR A 151 -9.80 -0.18 -5.66
C THR A 151 -10.54 1.15 -5.66
N GLY A 152 -9.85 2.26 -5.35
CA GLY A 152 -10.44 3.61 -5.23
C GLY A 152 -11.22 3.81 -3.93
N ALA A 153 -10.90 3.02 -2.89
CA ALA A 153 -11.50 3.10 -1.56
C ALA A 153 -10.68 3.93 -0.55
N ALA A 154 -9.53 4.46 -0.98
CA ALA A 154 -8.64 5.34 -0.21
C ALA A 154 -8.92 6.83 -0.48
#